data_AF-A0A2A9EIB0-F1
#
_entry.id   AF-A0A2A9EIB0-F1
#
_cell.length_a   1.000
_cell.length_b   1.000
_cell.length_c   1.000
_cell.angle_alpha   90.00
_cell.angle_beta   90.00
_cell.angle_gamma   90.00
#
_symmetry.space_group_name_H-M   'P 1'
#
loop_
_entity.id
_entity.type
_entity.pdbx_description
1 polymer ?
#
loop_
_entity_poly.entity_id
_entity_poly.type
_entity_poly.pdbx_seq_one_letter_code
_entity_poly.pdbx_strand_id
1 'polypeptide(L)'
;MSENKTPQDVPDETPQDADEARAPEEARAPEEARAPGERPATDDAAHKTDETGAEPDDAASEVGDAASAPSDDPGRPDGDGTADVAESPAPRPSRGRSVARGIGLTVSGLALLAAAGGAVVAAAAWPAGTAERVAPDAVEVPAGPVTTVCAGPPALATGEGMSVDPELDAADVTPSSLTQLLTLPRENGGAAEATYTPIEGDAQDLARTGQVRALQVVPDSTGILRAEPAGDVAALPAGATLTRTDAGDLRGLAAAPCLAPQSTSWLVGGGTDLGQSAQLVLTNTGDTPATVTATMWTTIGVADAARLAEIVVAPRSETAVLLEGVATGDPALALRVDASGGQVAARVQDTQLDGLVPAGVDVVTPAAPPALTVTVPGVVLAESSMDDPASSAVRLVNPGEETATATVRLLGPDGEVDVPGAEDVVLDPGAVLDLTLAGVEPGAYAVEITADRPVTGAVVLARVGEPGEIDPDVAPVERAWTPSAAPATSGVLVTPGLGELVDTATLTLTNPGEEDAAAELVPVGDGGALGEPVTVTVPGRSTVTSDAAKLAAGAVAVQASTEAPAGLLAATVLTAKAADGELVSVLPLSPDPHTARSVRVDVR
;
A
#
# COMPACT_ATOMS: atom_id res chain seq x y z
N MET A 1 -6.59 29.41 -61.43
CA MET A 1 -5.71 29.41 -62.61
C MET A 1 -4.92 28.11 -62.51
N SER A 2 -5.33 27.05 -63.22
CA SER A 2 -4.86 26.70 -64.59
C SER A 2 -3.49 25.98 -64.51
N GLU A 3 -3.24 24.76 -65.02
CA GLU A 3 -3.95 23.77 -65.86
C GLU A 3 -3.60 22.35 -65.33
N ASN A 4 -4.48 21.35 -65.21
CA ASN A 4 -5.10 20.45 -66.22
C ASN A 4 -4.16 19.75 -67.23
N LYS A 5 -4.02 18.41 -67.13
CA LYS A 5 -3.93 17.49 -68.28
C LYS A 5 -4.05 15.99 -67.92
N THR A 6 -5.14 15.34 -68.35
CA THR A 6 -5.15 13.93 -68.81
C THR A 6 -4.67 13.90 -70.29
N PRO A 7 -4.39 12.76 -70.98
CA PRO A 7 -5.50 11.94 -71.49
C PRO A 7 -5.23 10.46 -71.97
N GLN A 8 -6.35 9.75 -72.22
CA GLN A 8 -6.62 8.65 -73.19
C GLN A 8 -6.22 7.18 -72.95
N ASP A 9 -7.26 6.36 -73.13
CA ASP A 9 -7.33 4.92 -73.42
C ASP A 9 -6.66 4.47 -74.73
N VAL A 10 -6.50 3.14 -74.91
CA VAL A 10 -7.12 2.32 -75.99
C VAL A 10 -6.90 0.81 -75.69
N PRO A 11 -7.78 -0.13 -76.11
CA PRO A 11 -7.92 -1.44 -75.45
C PRO A 11 -7.61 -2.67 -76.35
N ASP A 12 -7.95 -3.87 -75.82
CA ASP A 12 -8.55 -5.05 -76.47
C ASP A 12 -7.72 -6.38 -76.56
N GLU A 13 -8.47 -7.48 -76.75
CA GLU A 13 -8.12 -8.88 -77.11
C GLU A 13 -7.73 -9.91 -75.99
N THR A 14 -8.74 -10.70 -75.59
CA THR A 14 -8.65 -12.16 -75.31
C THR A 14 -9.05 -12.95 -76.58
N PRO A 15 -8.66 -14.24 -76.83
CA PRO A 15 -9.25 -15.42 -76.12
C PRO A 15 -8.43 -16.76 -76.14
N GLN A 16 -9.12 -17.88 -75.80
CA GLN A 16 -8.79 -19.33 -75.95
C GLN A 16 -7.98 -19.98 -74.78
N ASP A 17 -8.52 -20.94 -74.01
CA ASP A 17 -9.00 -22.32 -74.32
C ASP A 17 -7.84 -23.30 -74.60
N ALA A 18 -7.73 -24.53 -74.05
CA ALA A 18 -8.44 -25.26 -72.99
C ALA A 18 -7.63 -26.54 -72.63
N ASP A 19 -7.83 -27.17 -71.46
CA ASP A 19 -7.71 -28.66 -71.32
C ASP A 19 -8.39 -29.23 -70.05
N GLU A 20 -8.65 -30.54 -70.03
CA GLU A 20 -9.67 -31.22 -69.21
C GLU A 20 -9.25 -31.88 -67.86
N ALA A 21 -10.17 -31.81 -66.90
CA ALA A 21 -10.65 -32.87 -65.98
C ALA A 21 -9.70 -33.67 -65.03
N ARG A 22 -9.95 -33.55 -63.70
CA ARG A 22 -10.70 -34.55 -62.87
C ARG A 22 -10.68 -34.23 -61.36
N ALA A 23 -11.79 -34.48 -60.67
CA ALA A 23 -11.90 -34.55 -59.20
C ALA A 23 -11.56 -35.95 -58.66
N PRO A 24 -11.23 -36.08 -57.36
CA PRO A 24 -12.21 -36.53 -56.34
C PRO A 24 -12.24 -35.57 -55.12
N GLU A 25 -13.38 -35.27 -54.52
CA GLU A 25 -14.25 -36.06 -53.60
C GLU A 25 -13.65 -36.27 -52.20
N GLU A 26 -14.43 -35.86 -51.18
CA GLU A 26 -14.08 -35.75 -49.76
C GLU A 26 -13.98 -37.12 -49.07
N ALA A 27 -13.11 -37.24 -48.06
CA ALA A 27 -13.06 -38.39 -47.16
C ALA A 27 -13.30 -37.95 -45.71
N ARG A 28 -14.14 -38.71 -45.00
CA ARG A 28 -14.65 -38.41 -43.65
C ARG A 28 -13.69 -38.85 -42.53
N ALA A 29 -14.05 -38.43 -41.30
CA ALA A 29 -13.38 -38.67 -40.02
C ALA A 29 -12.96 -40.13 -39.71
N PRO A 30 -11.98 -40.33 -38.80
CA PRO A 30 -11.75 -41.61 -38.15
C PRO A 30 -12.71 -41.83 -36.97
N GLU A 31 -13.26 -43.04 -36.90
CA GLU A 31 -14.14 -43.56 -35.83
C GLU A 31 -13.31 -44.24 -34.71
N GLU A 32 -13.95 -44.47 -33.56
CA GLU A 32 -13.37 -44.96 -32.30
C GLU A 32 -12.60 -46.30 -32.40
N ALA A 33 -11.44 -46.37 -31.73
CA ALA A 33 -10.67 -47.60 -31.55
C ALA A 33 -10.81 -48.18 -30.12
N ARG A 34 -11.71 -49.16 -30.02
CA ARG A 34 -12.03 -50.05 -28.87
C ARG A 34 -10.89 -50.34 -27.87
N ALA A 35 -11.22 -50.23 -26.59
CA ALA A 35 -10.44 -50.80 -25.46
C ALA A 35 -10.69 -52.32 -25.28
N PRO A 36 -9.71 -53.09 -24.77
CA PRO A 36 -9.89 -54.49 -24.37
C PRO A 36 -9.77 -54.76 -22.86
N GLY A 37 -10.84 -55.29 -22.26
CA GLY A 37 -10.83 -56.52 -21.44
C GLY A 37 -10.01 -56.64 -20.14
N GLU A 38 -10.66 -56.29 -19.02
CA GLU A 38 -10.72 -56.97 -17.71
C GLU A 38 -9.78 -58.15 -17.30
N ARG A 39 -9.33 -58.06 -16.01
CA ARG A 39 -9.12 -59.13 -14.98
C ARG A 39 -7.83 -59.99 -15.03
N PRO A 40 -7.41 -60.65 -13.91
CA PRO A 40 -8.12 -60.85 -12.62
C PRO A 40 -7.34 -60.45 -11.34
N ALA A 41 -7.99 -60.65 -10.18
CA ALA A 41 -7.42 -60.55 -8.84
C ALA A 41 -7.12 -61.93 -8.21
N THR A 42 -6.16 -61.97 -7.28
CA THR A 42 -5.93 -62.98 -6.21
C THR A 42 -5.18 -62.25 -5.08
N ASP A 43 -5.74 -61.99 -3.90
CA ASP A 43 -5.96 -62.91 -2.74
C ASP A 43 -4.72 -63.64 -2.21
N ASP A 44 -4.19 -63.14 -1.08
CA ASP A 44 -4.03 -63.85 0.22
C ASP A 44 -3.37 -62.87 1.24
N ALA A 45 -4.04 -62.47 2.33
CA ALA A 45 -4.10 -63.13 3.65
C ALA A 45 -2.77 -63.10 4.47
N ALA A 46 -2.74 -62.90 5.79
CA ALA A 46 -3.71 -62.39 6.77
C ALA A 46 -3.02 -62.17 8.14
N HIS A 47 -3.45 -61.18 8.94
CA HIS A 47 -3.50 -61.33 10.40
C HIS A 47 -4.56 -60.44 11.07
N LYS A 48 -5.42 -61.07 11.88
CA LYS A 48 -6.19 -60.48 13.00
C LYS A 48 -5.25 -60.44 14.24
N THR A 49 -5.53 -59.91 15.44
CA THR A 49 -6.73 -59.50 16.22
C THR A 49 -6.36 -58.27 17.10
N ASP A 50 -7.14 -57.67 18.01
CA ASP A 50 -8.51 -57.81 18.60
C ASP A 50 -9.19 -56.41 18.58
N GLU A 51 -10.52 -56.21 18.63
CA GLU A 51 -11.40 -56.06 19.84
C GLU A 51 -10.77 -55.29 21.02
N THR A 52 -11.37 -54.26 21.64
CA THR A 52 -12.79 -53.95 22.00
C THR A 52 -13.10 -52.44 21.83
N GLY A 53 -14.33 -51.91 21.76
CA GLY A 53 -15.67 -52.45 22.03
C GLY A 53 -16.36 -51.73 23.23
N ALA A 54 -17.46 -51.01 22.97
CA ALA A 54 -18.50 -50.48 23.89
C ALA A 54 -18.62 -48.94 24.11
N GLU A 55 -19.70 -48.37 23.55
CA GLU A 55 -20.55 -47.29 24.11
C GLU A 55 -21.43 -47.87 25.27
N PRO A 56 -22.30 -47.13 26.03
CA PRO A 56 -22.85 -45.77 25.79
C PRO A 56 -23.10 -44.85 27.04
N ASP A 57 -23.72 -43.70 26.76
CA ASP A 57 -24.72 -42.92 27.53
C ASP A 57 -24.42 -42.20 28.88
N ASP A 58 -24.69 -40.88 28.79
CA ASP A 58 -25.45 -39.99 29.70
C ASP A 58 -24.96 -39.46 31.08
N ALA A 59 -25.26 -38.16 31.22
CA ALA A 59 -25.63 -37.40 32.43
C ALA A 59 -24.58 -36.97 33.49
N ALA A 60 -24.28 -35.66 33.42
CA ALA A 60 -24.38 -34.67 34.51
C ALA A 60 -23.33 -34.58 35.66
N SER A 61 -23.13 -33.31 36.04
CA SER A 61 -22.77 -32.76 37.36
C SER A 61 -21.34 -32.29 37.66
N GLU A 62 -21.30 -30.97 37.89
CA GLU A 62 -20.64 -30.25 39.00
C GLU A 62 -19.12 -30.07 39.07
N VAL A 63 -18.77 -28.84 39.46
CA VAL A 63 -17.42 -28.30 39.63
C VAL A 63 -16.93 -28.61 41.05
N GLY A 64 -15.68 -29.04 41.20
CA GLY A 64 -15.06 -29.27 42.51
C GLY A 64 -13.55 -29.48 42.48
N ASP A 65 -12.83 -28.46 42.99
CA ASP A 65 -11.45 -28.46 43.53
C ASP A 65 -10.69 -29.79 43.71
N ALA A 66 -9.38 -29.79 43.43
CA ALA A 66 -8.39 -29.49 44.49
C ALA A 66 -6.90 -29.70 44.10
N ALA A 67 -6.07 -28.76 44.61
CA ALA A 67 -4.76 -28.96 45.25
C ALA A 67 -3.50 -29.42 44.48
N SER A 68 -2.45 -28.60 44.62
CA SER A 68 -1.09 -29.02 45.01
C SER A 68 -0.39 -27.92 45.81
N ALA A 69 0.55 -28.29 46.68
CA ALA A 69 1.18 -27.46 47.73
C ALA A 69 2.57 -28.06 48.12
N PRO A 70 3.37 -27.49 49.06
CA PRO A 70 3.78 -26.07 49.28
C PRO A 70 5.32 -25.92 49.56
N SER A 71 5.72 -24.75 50.12
CA SER A 71 6.98 -24.32 50.81
C SER A 71 7.90 -23.36 50.01
N ASP A 72 8.46 -22.26 50.56
CA ASP A 72 8.35 -21.63 51.90
C ASP A 72 8.59 -20.08 51.84
N ASP A 73 8.18 -19.37 52.92
CA ASP A 73 8.09 -17.89 53.16
C ASP A 73 9.47 -17.24 53.56
N PRO A 74 9.65 -15.95 54.00
CA PRO A 74 8.69 -14.86 54.21
C PRO A 74 9.09 -13.39 53.87
N GLY A 75 8.07 -12.50 53.82
CA GLY A 75 8.06 -11.37 54.75
C GLY A 75 7.71 -9.94 54.29
N ARG A 76 6.41 -9.60 54.15
CA ARG A 76 5.78 -8.31 54.58
C ARG A 76 4.26 -8.37 54.41
N PRO A 77 3.46 -7.79 55.34
CA PRO A 77 2.11 -7.34 55.00
C PRO A 77 1.79 -5.91 55.49
N ASP A 78 1.00 -5.20 54.68
CA ASP A 78 0.19 -4.04 55.10
C ASP A 78 -1.21 -4.52 55.53
N GLY A 79 -2.00 -3.66 56.19
CA GLY A 79 -3.37 -3.98 56.55
C GLY A 79 -4.10 -2.84 57.29
N ASP A 80 -5.06 -2.22 56.61
CA ASP A 80 -6.00 -1.22 57.16
C ASP A 80 -7.17 -1.91 57.90
N GLY A 81 -7.82 -1.22 58.85
CA GLY A 81 -8.94 -1.78 59.63
C GLY A 81 -9.34 -0.98 60.88
N THR A 82 -10.51 -0.35 60.82
CA THR A 82 -11.12 0.54 61.84
C THR A 82 -11.79 -0.16 63.02
N ALA A 83 -11.86 0.51 64.19
CA ALA A 83 -12.87 0.28 65.23
C ALA A 83 -13.19 1.54 66.06
N ASP A 84 -14.46 1.76 66.40
CA ASP A 84 -15.02 2.96 67.05
C ASP A 84 -14.73 3.12 68.56
N VAL A 85 -14.66 4.38 69.05
CA VAL A 85 -15.24 4.80 70.36
C VAL A 85 -15.65 6.30 70.41
N ALA A 86 -16.96 6.54 70.46
CA ALA A 86 -17.72 7.55 71.25
C ALA A 86 -17.45 9.08 71.25
N GLU A 87 -18.44 9.80 71.80
CA GLU A 87 -18.84 11.18 71.52
C GLU A 87 -18.59 12.19 72.69
N SER A 88 -18.23 13.45 72.34
CA SER A 88 -18.36 14.69 73.15
C SER A 88 -17.53 14.87 74.45
N PRO A 89 -17.39 16.10 75.04
CA PRO A 89 -17.90 17.42 74.62
C PRO A 89 -16.84 18.57 74.55
N ALA A 90 -17.26 19.74 74.07
CA ALA A 90 -16.45 20.97 73.98
C ALA A 90 -16.31 21.76 75.31
N PRO A 91 -15.20 22.50 75.53
CA PRO A 91 -15.06 23.47 76.62
C PRO A 91 -15.48 24.91 76.22
N ARG A 92 -15.96 25.67 77.22
CA ARG A 92 -16.57 27.01 77.10
C ARG A 92 -15.54 28.15 77.14
N PRO A 93 -15.84 29.36 76.62
CA PRO A 93 -14.90 30.48 76.57
C PRO A 93 -14.75 31.20 77.91
N SER A 94 -13.50 31.48 78.31
CA SER A 94 -13.18 32.37 79.44
C SER A 94 -12.83 33.78 78.95
N ARG A 95 -13.56 34.79 79.43
CA ARG A 95 -13.25 36.21 79.20
C ARG A 95 -12.07 36.63 80.08
N GLY A 96 -11.02 37.19 79.48
CA GLY A 96 -9.90 37.83 80.20
C GLY A 96 -9.31 38.98 79.37
N ARG A 97 -9.41 40.22 79.86
CA ARG A 97 -8.96 41.43 79.15
C ARG A 97 -7.45 41.66 79.32
N SER A 98 -6.78 42.04 78.23
CA SER A 98 -5.75 43.10 78.26
C SER A 98 -5.70 43.79 76.89
N VAL A 99 -5.12 45.00 76.85
CA VAL A 99 -5.29 46.01 75.78
C VAL A 99 -3.94 46.41 75.18
N ALA A 100 -3.97 46.87 73.91
CA ALA A 100 -2.88 47.46 73.11
C ALA A 100 -1.80 46.47 72.62
N ARG A 101 -1.54 46.37 71.32
CA ARG A 101 -1.13 47.47 70.43
C ARG A 101 -1.57 47.28 68.97
N GLY A 102 -2.25 48.29 68.42
CA GLY A 102 -2.15 48.59 66.99
C GLY A 102 -0.78 49.19 66.64
N ILE A 103 -0.53 49.46 65.35
CA ILE A 103 0.74 49.95 64.75
C ILE A 103 1.74 48.82 64.36
N GLY A 104 1.42 47.54 64.59
CA GLY A 104 2.27 46.40 64.17
C GLY A 104 1.93 45.73 62.82
N LEU A 105 0.82 46.10 62.17
CA LEU A 105 0.23 45.30 61.05
C LEU A 105 0.31 45.94 59.65
N THR A 106 0.69 47.21 59.53
CA THR A 106 0.82 47.88 58.21
C THR A 106 2.24 47.79 57.64
N VAL A 107 3.26 47.80 58.49
CA VAL A 107 4.68 47.68 58.08
C VAL A 107 5.00 46.26 57.58
N SER A 108 4.46 45.25 58.24
CA SER A 108 4.63 43.83 57.88
C SER A 108 3.94 43.45 56.57
N GLY A 109 2.75 44.01 56.30
CA GLY A 109 2.07 43.84 55.00
C GLY A 109 2.82 44.47 53.83
N LEU A 110 3.36 45.69 54.01
CA LEU A 110 4.20 46.35 53.00
C LEU A 110 5.52 45.62 52.76
N ALA A 111 6.15 45.08 53.81
CA ALA A 111 7.37 44.27 53.67
C ALA A 111 7.14 42.98 52.86
N LEU A 112 6.00 42.29 53.08
CA LEU A 112 5.63 41.10 52.30
C LEU A 112 5.32 41.43 50.83
N LEU A 113 4.63 42.54 50.55
CA LEU A 113 4.38 42.99 49.18
C LEU A 113 5.67 43.41 48.46
N ALA A 114 6.59 44.07 49.17
CA ALA A 114 7.92 44.41 48.63
C ALA A 114 8.77 43.16 48.36
N ALA A 115 8.71 42.15 49.23
CA ALA A 115 9.40 40.87 49.03
C ALA A 115 8.82 40.08 47.84
N ALA A 116 7.49 40.01 47.72
CA ALA A 116 6.82 39.34 46.59
C ALA A 116 7.10 40.06 45.26
N GLY A 117 6.99 41.39 45.21
CA GLY A 117 7.35 42.18 44.04
C GLY A 117 8.84 42.05 43.68
N GLY A 118 9.72 42.04 44.68
CA GLY A 118 11.15 41.80 44.50
C GLY A 118 11.46 40.42 43.92
N ALA A 119 10.74 39.37 44.34
CA ALA A 119 10.91 38.03 43.79
C ALA A 119 10.49 37.95 42.31
N VAL A 120 9.38 38.61 41.91
CA VAL A 120 8.94 38.66 40.50
C VAL A 120 9.93 39.44 39.63
N VAL A 121 10.44 40.57 40.12
CA VAL A 121 11.47 41.35 39.40
C VAL A 121 12.79 40.59 39.31
N ALA A 122 13.20 39.86 40.35
CA ALA A 122 14.38 39.00 40.30
C ALA A 122 14.22 37.84 39.31
N ALA A 123 13.04 37.20 39.27
CA ALA A 123 12.73 36.15 38.29
C ALA A 123 12.71 36.67 36.84
N ALA A 124 12.30 37.92 36.61
CA ALA A 124 12.38 38.57 35.30
C ALA A 124 13.80 39.06 34.93
N ALA A 125 14.67 39.27 35.92
CA ALA A 125 16.05 39.73 35.73
C ALA A 125 17.07 38.58 35.61
N TRP A 126 16.72 37.37 36.07
CA TRP A 126 17.45 36.16 35.73
C TRP A 126 16.89 35.59 34.42
N PRO A 127 17.62 35.71 33.28
CA PRO A 127 17.28 34.88 32.13
C PRO A 127 17.35 33.42 32.58
N ALA A 128 16.34 32.63 32.22
CA ALA A 128 16.45 31.18 32.32
C ALA A 128 17.75 30.77 31.64
N GLY A 129 18.60 30.02 32.35
CA GLY A 129 19.85 29.55 31.77
C GLY A 129 19.53 28.85 30.46
N THR A 130 20.15 29.30 29.36
CA THR A 130 19.97 28.65 28.06
C THR A 130 20.30 27.19 28.24
N ALA A 131 19.29 26.32 28.10
CA ALA A 131 19.50 24.89 28.07
C ALA A 131 20.40 24.62 26.86
N GLU A 132 21.68 24.42 27.12
CA GLU A 132 22.64 24.03 26.10
C GLU A 132 22.18 22.65 25.62
N ARG A 133 21.69 22.58 24.38
CA ARG A 133 21.32 21.31 23.76
C ARG A 133 22.59 20.51 23.60
N VAL A 134 22.88 19.68 24.61
CA VAL A 134 23.78 18.55 24.48
C VAL A 134 23.20 17.71 23.36
N ALA A 135 23.89 17.67 22.22
CA ALA A 135 23.53 16.74 21.16
C ALA A 135 23.55 15.33 21.77
N PRO A 136 22.49 14.52 21.58
CA PRO A 136 22.50 13.16 22.12
C PRO A 136 23.69 12.41 21.55
N ASP A 137 24.38 11.65 22.39
CA ASP A 137 25.44 10.75 21.93
C ASP A 137 24.83 9.76 20.93
N ALA A 138 25.17 9.94 19.65
CA ALA A 138 24.70 9.08 18.58
C ALA A 138 25.37 7.72 18.70
N VAL A 139 24.63 6.73 19.19
CA VAL A 139 25.06 5.33 19.16
C VAL A 139 24.85 4.82 17.74
N GLU A 140 25.93 4.60 17.01
CA GLU A 140 25.91 3.91 15.72
C GLU A 140 25.43 2.47 15.94
N VAL A 141 24.17 2.21 15.59
CA VAL A 141 23.64 0.85 15.50
C VAL A 141 24.09 0.31 14.14
N PRO A 142 24.79 -0.85 14.08
CA PRO A 142 25.20 -1.45 12.81
C PRO A 142 24.01 -1.62 11.88
N ALA A 143 24.20 -1.33 10.59
CA ALA A 143 23.15 -1.46 9.61
C ALA A 143 22.59 -2.89 9.58
N GLY A 144 21.33 -3.04 9.99
CA GLY A 144 20.62 -4.30 9.87
C GLY A 144 20.23 -4.61 8.42
N PRO A 145 19.93 -5.88 8.11
CA PRO A 145 19.35 -6.26 6.83
C PRO A 145 18.06 -5.48 6.52
N VAL A 146 17.79 -5.33 5.23
CA VAL A 146 16.53 -4.78 4.72
C VAL A 146 15.70 -5.95 4.22
N THR A 147 14.41 -5.95 4.53
CA THR A 147 13.47 -6.99 4.11
C THR A 147 12.23 -6.31 3.54
N THR A 148 11.81 -6.76 2.36
CA THR A 148 10.63 -6.29 1.65
C THR A 148 9.84 -7.48 1.09
N VAL A 149 8.54 -7.29 0.88
CA VAL A 149 7.59 -8.30 0.41
C VAL A 149 7.04 -7.87 -0.94
N CYS A 150 7.31 -8.64 -1.97
CA CYS A 150 6.76 -8.47 -3.30
C CYS A 150 5.49 -9.30 -3.40
N ALA A 151 4.39 -8.69 -3.86
CA ALA A 151 3.11 -9.39 -4.01
C ALA A 151 3.21 -10.56 -5.02
N GLY A 152 2.36 -11.58 -4.85
CA GLY A 152 2.08 -12.51 -5.94
C GLY A 152 1.28 -11.84 -7.08
N PRO A 153 1.05 -12.55 -8.20
CA PRO A 153 0.11 -12.09 -9.21
C PRO A 153 -1.32 -11.97 -8.61
N PRO A 154 -2.19 -11.09 -9.13
CA PRO A 154 -3.60 -11.06 -8.74
C PRO A 154 -4.27 -12.40 -9.03
N ALA A 155 -5.13 -12.84 -8.11
CA ALA A 155 -5.91 -14.06 -8.24
C ALA A 155 -7.40 -13.76 -8.05
N LEU A 156 -8.27 -14.52 -8.71
CA LEU A 156 -9.71 -14.39 -8.49
C LEU A 156 -10.06 -14.75 -7.04
N ALA A 157 -11.06 -14.07 -6.48
CA ALA A 157 -11.58 -14.30 -5.13
C ALA A 157 -12.37 -15.62 -5.01
N THR A 158 -11.81 -16.74 -5.44
CA THR A 158 -12.34 -18.07 -5.14
C THR A 158 -12.08 -18.38 -3.66
N GLY A 159 -13.04 -18.04 -2.81
CA GLY A 159 -12.98 -18.37 -1.39
C GLY A 159 -12.74 -19.88 -1.18
N GLU A 160 -12.01 -20.24 -0.11
CA GLU A 160 -11.65 -21.63 0.19
C GLU A 160 -12.87 -22.57 0.10
N GLY A 161 -12.86 -23.47 -0.89
CA GLY A 161 -13.93 -24.43 -1.14
C GLY A 161 -14.93 -24.07 -2.25
N MET A 162 -14.80 -22.91 -2.92
CA MET A 162 -15.53 -22.64 -4.17
C MET A 162 -14.72 -23.10 -5.38
N SER A 163 -14.89 -24.37 -5.77
CA SER A 163 -14.46 -24.82 -7.10
C SER A 163 -15.35 -24.19 -8.16
N VAL A 164 -14.79 -23.27 -8.95
CA VAL A 164 -15.39 -22.86 -10.22
C VAL A 164 -15.41 -24.09 -11.13
N ASP A 165 -16.49 -24.29 -11.87
CA ASP A 165 -16.61 -25.42 -12.80
C ASP A 165 -15.63 -25.21 -13.97
N PRO A 166 -14.70 -26.13 -14.27
CA PRO A 166 -13.80 -25.99 -15.42
C PRO A 166 -14.50 -26.08 -16.78
N GLU A 167 -15.80 -26.42 -16.83
CA GLU A 167 -16.61 -26.25 -18.04
C GLU A 167 -17.20 -24.81 -18.17
N LEU A 168 -16.98 -23.96 -17.16
CA LEU A 168 -17.29 -22.52 -17.10
C LEU A 168 -16.03 -21.67 -16.93
N ASP A 169 -14.87 -22.15 -17.39
CA ASP A 169 -13.61 -21.38 -17.34
C ASP A 169 -13.81 -19.98 -17.94
N ALA A 170 -13.38 -18.96 -17.17
CA ALA A 170 -13.02 -17.68 -17.76
C ALA A 170 -11.93 -18.00 -18.80
N ALA A 171 -12.25 -17.81 -20.09
CA ALA A 171 -11.51 -18.37 -21.22
C ALA A 171 -9.99 -18.26 -21.04
N ASP A 172 -9.24 -19.33 -21.35
CA ASP A 172 -7.78 -19.51 -21.17
C ASP A 172 -6.91 -18.25 -21.39
N VAL A 173 -6.92 -17.33 -20.43
CA VAL A 173 -6.14 -16.09 -20.44
C VAL A 173 -5.14 -16.20 -19.31
N THR A 174 -3.94 -16.66 -19.65
CA THR A 174 -2.81 -16.71 -18.71
C THR A 174 -2.29 -15.28 -18.49
N PRO A 175 -2.33 -14.73 -17.26
CA PRO A 175 -1.72 -13.44 -16.98
C PRO A 175 -0.21 -13.48 -17.26
N SER A 176 0.34 -12.40 -17.79
CA SER A 176 1.78 -12.25 -17.98
C SER A 176 2.36 -11.48 -16.80
N SER A 177 3.07 -12.18 -15.92
CA SER A 177 3.58 -11.65 -14.65
C SER A 177 5.10 -11.64 -14.57
N LEU A 178 5.66 -10.60 -13.96
CA LEU A 178 7.09 -10.40 -13.74
C LEU A 178 7.33 -9.74 -12.38
N THR A 179 8.17 -10.36 -11.54
CA THR A 179 8.75 -9.72 -10.36
C THR A 179 10.18 -9.33 -10.69
N GLN A 180 10.45 -8.02 -10.67
CA GLN A 180 11.76 -7.43 -10.95
C GLN A 180 12.39 -6.94 -9.65
N LEU A 181 13.59 -7.41 -9.35
CA LEU A 181 14.29 -7.19 -8.08
C LEU A 181 15.71 -6.70 -8.34
N LEU A 182 16.17 -5.75 -7.55
CA LEU A 182 17.54 -5.26 -7.62
C LEU A 182 18.08 -4.76 -6.28
N THR A 183 19.39 -4.86 -6.08
CA THR A 183 20.11 -4.06 -5.10
C THR A 183 21.08 -3.12 -5.80
N LEU A 184 21.08 -1.86 -5.37
CA LEU A 184 21.90 -0.81 -5.96
C LEU A 184 23.22 -0.64 -5.19
N PRO A 185 24.31 -0.24 -5.88
CA PRO A 185 25.50 0.23 -5.19
C PRO A 185 25.21 1.55 -4.44
N ARG A 186 26.03 1.84 -3.44
CA ARG A 186 26.05 3.14 -2.74
C ARG A 186 27.42 3.79 -2.92
N GLU A 187 27.55 5.08 -2.60
CA GLU A 187 28.78 5.86 -2.84
C GLU A 187 30.08 5.17 -2.39
N ASN A 188 30.02 4.45 -1.26
CA ASN A 188 31.17 3.79 -0.64
C ASN A 188 31.18 2.24 -0.80
N GLY A 189 30.32 1.65 -1.62
CA GLY A 189 30.20 0.19 -1.72
C GLY A 189 29.46 -0.33 -2.96
N GLY A 190 29.83 -1.54 -3.40
CA GLY A 190 29.09 -2.24 -4.45
C GLY A 190 27.70 -2.70 -4.00
N ALA A 191 26.88 -3.13 -4.96
CA ALA A 191 25.54 -3.65 -4.67
C ALA A 191 25.53 -4.79 -3.65
N ALA A 192 24.71 -4.59 -2.62
CA ALA A 192 24.53 -5.44 -1.45
C ALA A 192 24.07 -6.86 -1.81
N GLU A 193 24.56 -7.89 -1.12
CA GLU A 193 24.08 -9.26 -1.34
C GLU A 193 22.62 -9.37 -0.91
N ALA A 194 21.83 -10.11 -1.70
CA ALA A 194 20.41 -10.27 -1.45
C ALA A 194 19.90 -11.60 -2.00
N THR A 195 18.87 -12.11 -1.34
CA THR A 195 18.20 -13.36 -1.65
C THR A 195 16.69 -13.08 -1.69
N TYR A 196 16.01 -13.66 -2.68
CA TYR A 196 14.56 -13.65 -2.81
C TYR A 196 14.02 -15.06 -2.54
N THR A 197 13.00 -15.15 -1.69
CA THR A 197 12.38 -16.43 -1.32
C THR A 197 10.86 -16.31 -1.50
N PRO A 198 10.26 -16.98 -2.50
CA PRO A 198 8.81 -17.16 -2.55
C PRO A 198 8.32 -17.83 -1.27
N ILE A 199 7.10 -17.52 -0.82
CA ILE A 199 6.50 -18.22 0.33
C ILE A 199 6.41 -19.73 0.06
N GLU A 200 6.10 -20.11 -1.19
CA GLU A 200 5.99 -21.49 -1.65
C GLU A 200 7.16 -21.91 -2.57
N GLY A 201 8.40 -21.54 -2.24
CA GLY A 201 9.54 -21.86 -3.11
C GLY A 201 10.92 -21.87 -2.46
N ASP A 202 11.90 -22.29 -3.25
CA ASP A 202 13.31 -22.25 -2.89
C ASP A 202 13.88 -20.82 -2.99
N ALA A 203 14.84 -20.51 -2.12
CA ALA A 203 15.53 -19.23 -2.09
C ALA A 203 16.47 -19.05 -3.30
N GLN A 204 16.50 -17.84 -3.87
CA GLN A 204 17.25 -17.47 -5.07
C GLN A 204 18.09 -16.21 -4.83
N ASP A 205 19.40 -16.29 -5.09
CA ASP A 205 20.30 -15.14 -4.91
C ASP A 205 20.23 -14.16 -6.09
N LEU A 206 20.26 -12.86 -5.80
CA LEU A 206 20.36 -11.81 -6.81
C LEU A 206 21.77 -11.84 -7.45
N ALA A 207 21.80 -12.21 -8.73
CA ALA A 207 23.02 -12.32 -9.52
C ALA A 207 23.62 -10.94 -9.78
N ARG A 208 24.96 -10.86 -9.91
CA ARG A 208 25.63 -9.60 -10.28
C ARG A 208 25.37 -9.29 -11.75
N THR A 209 24.75 -8.14 -12.02
CA THR A 209 24.45 -7.63 -13.35
C THR A 209 25.05 -6.23 -13.43
N GLY A 210 26.16 -6.07 -14.15
CA GLY A 210 26.89 -4.81 -14.21
C GLY A 210 27.36 -4.31 -12.83
N GLN A 211 26.83 -3.16 -12.42
CA GLN A 211 27.10 -2.48 -11.14
C GLN A 211 26.09 -2.84 -10.04
N VAL A 212 24.90 -3.32 -10.42
CA VAL A 212 23.85 -3.79 -9.50
C VAL A 212 23.96 -5.29 -9.23
N ARG A 213 23.09 -5.80 -8.35
CA ARG A 213 22.63 -7.19 -8.45
C ARG A 213 21.15 -7.17 -8.81
N ALA A 214 20.71 -8.14 -9.59
CA ALA A 214 19.34 -8.22 -10.08
C ALA A 214 18.83 -9.67 -10.12
N LEU A 215 17.51 -9.81 -10.05
CA LEU A 215 16.79 -11.03 -10.32
C LEU A 215 15.45 -10.65 -10.98
N GLN A 216 15.07 -11.40 -12.01
CA GLN A 216 13.75 -11.35 -12.64
C GLN A 216 13.18 -12.76 -12.59
N VAL A 217 11.94 -12.89 -12.12
CA VAL A 217 11.20 -14.17 -12.05
C VAL A 217 9.76 -13.95 -12.51
N VAL A 218 9.15 -15.00 -13.04
CA VAL A 218 7.68 -15.08 -13.16
C VAL A 218 7.15 -15.52 -11.79
N PRO A 219 6.38 -14.69 -11.07
CA PRO A 219 5.87 -15.04 -9.76
C PRO A 219 4.63 -15.93 -9.84
N ASP A 220 4.56 -16.90 -8.95
CA ASP A 220 3.41 -17.76 -8.66
C ASP A 220 2.80 -17.46 -7.28
N SER A 221 3.64 -17.14 -6.28
CA SER A 221 3.22 -16.68 -4.95
C SER A 221 3.79 -15.30 -4.58
N THR A 222 3.34 -14.75 -3.45
CA THR A 222 4.08 -13.68 -2.75
C THR A 222 5.52 -14.14 -2.44
N GLY A 223 6.48 -13.22 -2.43
CA GLY A 223 7.86 -13.52 -2.08
C GLY A 223 8.58 -12.43 -1.30
N ILE A 224 9.62 -12.84 -0.57
CA ILE A 224 10.36 -12.02 0.40
C ILE A 224 11.74 -11.72 -0.18
N LEU A 225 12.01 -10.46 -0.49
CA LEU A 225 13.36 -9.98 -0.82
C LEU A 225 14.07 -9.56 0.47
N ARG A 226 15.21 -10.18 0.75
CA ARG A 226 16.08 -9.84 1.88
C ARG A 226 17.45 -9.42 1.36
N ALA A 227 17.89 -8.22 1.71
CA ALA A 227 19.19 -7.68 1.36
C ALA A 227 20.04 -7.44 2.63
N GLU A 228 21.24 -8.00 2.66
CA GLU A 228 22.20 -7.86 3.74
C GLU A 228 22.96 -6.52 3.64
N PRO A 229 23.44 -5.92 4.74
CA PRO A 229 24.13 -4.64 4.71
C PRO A 229 25.45 -4.69 3.91
N ALA A 230 25.80 -3.58 3.26
CA ALA A 230 27.05 -3.43 2.51
C ALA A 230 28.09 -2.70 3.38
N GLY A 231 28.76 -3.45 4.26
CA GLY A 231 29.57 -2.88 5.33
C GLY A 231 28.68 -2.25 6.39
N ASP A 232 28.97 -1.01 6.81
CA ASP A 232 28.20 -0.31 7.85
C ASP A 232 26.96 0.43 7.30
N VAL A 233 26.66 0.29 6.00
CA VAL A 233 25.52 0.96 5.34
C VAL A 233 24.43 -0.06 4.98
N ALA A 234 23.17 0.29 5.26
CA ALA A 234 22.02 -0.54 4.91
C ALA A 234 21.97 -0.76 3.40
N ALA A 235 21.47 -1.91 2.95
CA ALA A 235 21.25 -2.14 1.53
C ALA A 235 20.30 -1.08 0.92
N LEU A 236 20.36 -0.90 -0.40
CA LEU A 236 19.33 -0.20 -1.17
C LEU A 236 18.65 -1.24 -2.11
N PRO A 237 17.80 -2.13 -1.58
CA PRO A 237 16.97 -2.98 -2.41
C PRO A 237 15.80 -2.17 -2.98
N ALA A 238 15.39 -2.54 -4.19
CA ALA A 238 14.15 -2.11 -4.79
C ALA A 238 13.56 -3.26 -5.61
N GLY A 239 12.26 -3.22 -5.82
CA GLY A 239 11.59 -4.16 -6.71
C GLY A 239 10.11 -3.89 -6.81
N ALA A 240 9.49 -4.51 -7.80
CA ALA A 240 8.04 -4.54 -7.95
C ALA A 240 7.62 -5.83 -8.64
N THR A 241 6.39 -6.24 -8.37
CA THR A 241 5.66 -7.22 -9.16
C THR A 241 4.73 -6.48 -10.11
N LEU A 242 4.70 -6.93 -11.35
CA LEU A 242 3.85 -6.45 -12.43
C LEU A 242 3.07 -7.65 -12.98
N THR A 243 1.77 -7.49 -13.22
CA THR A 243 0.95 -8.48 -13.94
C THR A 243 0.09 -7.76 -14.97
N ARG A 244 0.13 -8.25 -16.21
CA ARG A 244 -0.72 -7.79 -17.31
C ARG A 244 -1.68 -8.91 -17.71
N THR A 245 -2.96 -8.56 -17.81
CA THR A 245 -4.01 -9.46 -18.29
C THR A 245 -4.87 -8.70 -19.32
N ASP A 246 -4.90 -9.20 -20.56
CA ASP A 246 -5.57 -8.50 -21.67
C ASP A 246 -7.05 -8.88 -21.85
N ALA A 247 -7.58 -9.85 -21.11
CA ALA A 247 -8.98 -10.31 -21.20
C ALA A 247 -9.44 -11.07 -19.93
N GLY A 248 -10.73 -11.39 -19.86
CA GLY A 248 -11.35 -12.09 -18.71
C GLY A 248 -11.55 -11.20 -17.48
N ASP A 249 -12.00 -11.80 -16.38
CA ASP A 249 -12.42 -11.08 -15.17
C ASP A 249 -11.28 -10.30 -14.48
N LEU A 250 -10.03 -10.75 -14.64
CA LEU A 250 -8.82 -10.08 -14.14
C LEU A 250 -8.15 -9.17 -15.19
N ARG A 251 -8.87 -8.77 -16.24
CA ARG A 251 -8.35 -7.84 -17.27
C ARG A 251 -7.92 -6.53 -16.61
N GLY A 252 -6.65 -6.17 -16.79
CA GLY A 252 -6.04 -4.98 -16.19
C GLY A 252 -4.50 -5.03 -16.19
N LEU A 253 -3.87 -3.99 -15.66
CA LEU A 253 -2.45 -3.94 -15.35
C LEU A 253 -2.27 -3.68 -13.85
N ALA A 254 -1.95 -4.72 -13.09
CA ALA A 254 -1.71 -4.60 -11.66
C ALA A 254 -0.20 -4.50 -11.37
N ALA A 255 0.22 -3.53 -10.56
CA ALA A 255 1.62 -3.39 -10.17
C ALA A 255 1.76 -2.98 -8.71
N ALA A 256 2.66 -3.64 -7.97
CA ALA A 256 2.94 -3.35 -6.57
C ALA A 256 4.44 -3.28 -6.29
N PRO A 257 4.97 -2.22 -5.64
CA PRO A 257 6.34 -2.22 -5.16
C PRO A 257 6.52 -3.25 -4.04
N CYS A 258 7.74 -3.77 -3.87
CA CYS A 258 8.04 -4.66 -2.76
C CYS A 258 8.03 -3.88 -1.43
N LEU A 259 7.05 -4.15 -0.58
CA LEU A 259 6.74 -3.37 0.62
C LEU A 259 7.61 -3.77 1.82
N ALA A 260 8.15 -2.80 2.55
CA ALA A 260 8.74 -3.06 3.86
C ALA A 260 7.64 -3.45 4.87
N PRO A 261 7.80 -4.53 5.67
CA PRO A 261 6.86 -4.86 6.74
C PRO A 261 6.74 -3.72 7.77
N GLN A 262 5.51 -3.46 8.24
CA GLN A 262 5.17 -2.39 9.17
C GLN A 262 4.44 -2.94 10.40
N SER A 263 4.41 -2.15 11.49
CA SER A 263 3.56 -2.42 12.65
C SER A 263 2.17 -1.80 12.52
N THR A 264 2.05 -0.72 11.75
CA THR A 264 0.77 -0.09 11.40
C THR A 264 0.83 0.31 9.93
N SER A 265 -0.15 -0.10 9.13
CA SER A 265 -0.32 0.29 7.72
C SER A 265 -1.70 0.88 7.51
N TRP A 266 -1.79 1.96 6.72
CA TRP A 266 -3.07 2.51 6.25
C TRP A 266 -3.29 2.10 4.80
N LEU A 267 -4.42 1.52 4.46
CA LEU A 267 -4.76 1.09 3.10
C LEU A 267 -6.04 1.83 2.70
N VAL A 268 -5.98 2.67 1.67
CA VAL A 268 -7.14 3.50 1.25
C VAL A 268 -7.46 3.12 -0.19
N GLY A 269 -8.57 2.40 -0.38
CA GLY A 269 -8.90 1.76 -1.65
C GLY A 269 -9.63 0.44 -1.46
N GLY A 270 -10.13 -0.15 -2.55
CA GLY A 270 -10.97 -1.34 -2.53
C GLY A 270 -12.47 -1.06 -2.30
N GLY A 271 -13.33 -1.97 -2.74
CA GLY A 271 -14.79 -1.87 -2.56
C GLY A 271 -15.45 -3.24 -2.32
N THR A 272 -16.68 -3.22 -1.82
CA THR A 272 -17.53 -4.41 -1.63
C THR A 272 -18.95 -4.22 -2.16
N ASP A 273 -19.17 -3.21 -3.02
CA ASP A 273 -20.42 -3.05 -3.75
C ASP A 273 -20.59 -4.18 -4.79
N LEU A 274 -21.77 -4.28 -5.40
CA LEU A 274 -22.06 -5.32 -6.39
C LEU A 274 -21.05 -5.26 -7.55
N GLY A 275 -20.35 -6.38 -7.79
CA GLY A 275 -19.30 -6.48 -8.80
C GLY A 275 -17.90 -6.12 -8.29
N GLN A 276 -17.74 -5.65 -7.06
CA GLN A 276 -16.44 -5.39 -6.42
C GLN A 276 -16.05 -6.51 -5.45
N SER A 277 -14.76 -6.84 -5.43
CA SER A 277 -14.14 -7.71 -4.43
C SER A 277 -12.85 -7.06 -3.94
N ALA A 278 -12.63 -7.09 -2.63
CA ALA A 278 -11.46 -6.49 -2.00
C ALA A 278 -10.85 -7.50 -1.02
N GLN A 279 -9.65 -8.00 -1.34
CA GLN A 279 -8.96 -9.01 -0.55
C GLN A 279 -7.79 -8.39 0.22
N LEU A 280 -7.91 -8.30 1.55
CA LEU A 280 -6.80 -7.93 2.43
C LEU A 280 -5.82 -9.10 2.51
N VAL A 281 -4.58 -8.90 2.03
CA VAL A 281 -3.50 -9.89 2.13
C VAL A 281 -2.45 -9.40 3.13
N LEU A 282 -2.15 -10.25 4.11
CA LEU A 282 -1.22 -10.01 5.21
C LEU A 282 -0.05 -11.00 5.12
N THR A 283 1.18 -10.52 4.95
CA THR A 283 2.37 -11.36 4.87
C THR A 283 3.29 -11.13 6.06
N ASN A 284 3.59 -12.19 6.81
CA ASN A 284 4.50 -12.17 7.95
C ASN A 284 5.88 -12.70 7.52
N THR A 285 6.89 -11.84 7.48
CA THR A 285 8.28 -12.24 7.14
C THR A 285 9.08 -12.75 8.34
N GLY A 286 8.48 -12.75 9.53
CA GLY A 286 9.14 -13.12 10.78
C GLY A 286 9.15 -14.63 11.05
N ASP A 287 9.98 -15.02 12.01
CA ASP A 287 10.14 -16.41 12.47
C ASP A 287 9.14 -16.80 13.59
N THR A 288 8.29 -15.86 13.99
CA THR A 288 7.23 -16.02 15.00
C THR A 288 5.88 -15.60 14.42
N PRO A 289 4.75 -16.18 14.88
CA PRO A 289 3.43 -15.72 14.46
C PRO A 289 3.24 -14.24 14.81
N ALA A 290 2.54 -13.51 13.93
CA ALA A 290 2.10 -12.14 14.18
C ALA A 290 0.58 -12.13 14.37
N THR A 291 0.08 -11.35 15.32
CA THR A 291 -1.36 -11.16 15.54
C THR A 291 -1.75 -9.77 15.06
N VAL A 292 -2.63 -9.72 14.07
CA VAL A 292 -3.06 -8.50 13.37
C VAL A 292 -4.50 -8.16 13.73
N THR A 293 -4.78 -6.87 13.95
CA THR A 293 -6.13 -6.35 14.03
C THR A 293 -6.28 -5.25 12.98
N ALA A 294 -7.30 -5.32 12.11
CA ALA A 294 -7.59 -4.28 11.14
C ALA A 294 -8.90 -3.55 11.49
N THR A 295 -8.82 -2.22 11.61
CA THR A 295 -10.01 -1.35 11.64
C THR A 295 -10.39 -1.02 10.21
N MET A 296 -11.68 -1.08 9.86
CA MET A 296 -12.18 -0.78 8.52
C MET A 296 -13.22 0.35 8.57
N TRP A 297 -13.04 1.33 7.69
CA TRP A 297 -13.94 2.44 7.45
C TRP A 297 -14.64 2.26 6.10
N THR A 298 -15.87 2.74 6.01
CA THR A 298 -16.80 2.62 4.87
C THR A 298 -17.45 3.98 4.60
N THR A 299 -18.26 4.12 3.54
CA THR A 299 -18.99 5.38 3.29
C THR A 299 -19.96 5.77 4.42
N ILE A 300 -20.44 4.79 5.21
CA ILE A 300 -21.44 5.00 6.27
C ILE A 300 -20.89 4.97 7.69
N GLY A 301 -19.58 4.79 7.88
CA GLY A 301 -18.94 4.73 9.20
C GLY A 301 -17.86 3.65 9.35
N VAL A 302 -17.44 3.42 10.60
CA VAL A 302 -16.58 2.28 10.97
C VAL A 302 -17.40 0.98 10.88
N ALA A 303 -16.90 -0.04 10.20
CA ALA A 303 -17.54 -1.34 10.10
C ALA A 303 -17.39 -2.16 11.40
N ASP A 304 -18.43 -2.93 11.76
CA ASP A 304 -18.33 -3.95 12.82
C ASP A 304 -17.57 -5.18 12.30
N ALA A 305 -16.25 -5.07 12.36
CA ALA A 305 -15.33 -5.97 11.68
C ALA A 305 -14.76 -7.06 12.59
N ALA A 306 -15.62 -7.84 13.27
CA ALA A 306 -15.18 -8.90 14.18
C ALA A 306 -14.24 -9.94 13.52
N ARG A 307 -14.36 -10.18 12.21
CA ARG A 307 -13.44 -11.03 11.41
C ARG A 307 -12.05 -10.44 11.21
N LEU A 308 -11.89 -9.14 11.42
CA LEU A 308 -10.62 -8.42 11.31
C LEU A 308 -9.91 -8.24 12.66
N ALA A 309 -10.46 -8.79 13.75
CA ALA A 309 -9.80 -8.82 15.06
C ALA A 309 -8.93 -10.09 15.21
N GLU A 310 -7.74 -9.94 15.78
CA GLU A 310 -6.84 -11.03 16.19
C GLU A 310 -6.50 -12.06 15.08
N ILE A 311 -6.40 -11.62 13.82
CA ILE A 311 -5.94 -12.45 12.70
C ILE A 311 -4.52 -12.94 12.98
N VAL A 312 -4.33 -14.26 13.10
CA VAL A 312 -3.00 -14.86 13.29
C VAL A 312 -2.37 -15.17 11.94
N VAL A 313 -1.24 -14.52 11.64
CA VAL A 313 -0.43 -14.78 10.45
C VAL A 313 0.79 -15.62 10.84
N ALA A 314 0.87 -16.84 10.33
CA ALA A 314 1.94 -17.79 10.66
C ALA A 314 3.33 -17.27 10.24
N PRO A 315 4.44 -17.77 10.85
CA PRO A 315 5.80 -17.40 10.45
C PRO A 315 6.04 -17.67 8.96
N ARG A 316 6.67 -16.71 8.26
CA ARG A 316 7.05 -16.81 6.83
C ARG A 316 5.90 -17.26 5.92
N SER A 317 4.69 -16.78 6.22
CA SER A 317 3.45 -17.15 5.55
C SER A 317 2.63 -15.91 5.23
N GLU A 318 1.60 -16.08 4.41
CA GLU A 318 0.56 -15.09 4.21
C GLU A 318 -0.82 -15.58 4.64
N THR A 319 -1.75 -14.64 4.81
CA THR A 319 -3.15 -14.88 5.14
C THR A 319 -3.98 -13.85 4.39
N ALA A 320 -5.00 -14.32 3.67
CA ALA A 320 -5.92 -13.48 2.92
C ALA A 320 -7.30 -13.43 3.60
N VAL A 321 -7.95 -12.26 3.56
CA VAL A 321 -9.31 -12.05 4.09
C VAL A 321 -10.13 -11.27 3.06
N LEU A 322 -11.24 -11.85 2.61
CA LEU A 322 -12.22 -11.19 1.74
C LEU A 322 -13.04 -10.18 2.56
N LEU A 323 -12.97 -8.90 2.18
CA LEU A 323 -13.59 -7.79 2.92
C LEU A 323 -15.10 -7.70 2.70
N GLU A 324 -15.61 -8.22 1.58
CA GLU A 324 -17.03 -8.44 1.33
C GLU A 324 -17.66 -9.44 2.33
N GLY A 325 -16.85 -10.29 2.97
CA GLY A 325 -17.25 -11.13 4.10
C GLY A 325 -17.31 -10.40 5.45
N VAL A 326 -16.93 -9.11 5.48
CA VAL A 326 -16.83 -8.25 6.67
C VAL A 326 -17.85 -7.11 6.60
N ALA A 327 -17.87 -6.34 5.50
CA ALA A 327 -18.90 -5.34 5.20
C ALA A 327 -19.32 -5.49 3.74
N THR A 328 -20.63 -5.56 3.49
CA THR A 328 -21.21 -5.80 2.16
C THR A 328 -21.84 -4.54 1.60
N GLY A 329 -21.68 -4.28 0.30
CA GLY A 329 -22.43 -3.23 -0.39
C GLY A 329 -21.89 -1.83 -0.17
N ASP A 330 -20.60 -1.66 0.10
CA ASP A 330 -19.98 -0.34 0.27
C ASP A 330 -18.90 -0.08 -0.81
N PRO A 331 -19.02 0.99 -1.60
CA PRO A 331 -18.13 1.23 -2.73
C PRO A 331 -16.77 1.82 -2.33
N ALA A 332 -16.58 2.26 -1.07
CA ALA A 332 -15.38 2.97 -0.66
C ALA A 332 -14.85 2.55 0.71
N LEU A 333 -13.81 1.70 0.69
CA LEU A 333 -13.12 1.23 1.88
C LEU A 333 -11.85 2.02 2.21
N ALA A 334 -11.54 2.04 3.49
CA ALA A 334 -10.19 2.28 4.02
C ALA A 334 -9.94 1.38 5.23
N LEU A 335 -8.68 0.98 5.46
CA LEU A 335 -8.28 0.11 6.56
C LEU A 335 -7.05 0.66 7.29
N ARG A 336 -6.97 0.37 8.59
CA ARG A 336 -5.74 0.51 9.39
C ARG A 336 -5.43 -0.85 9.97
N VAL A 337 -4.33 -1.43 9.52
CA VAL A 337 -3.84 -2.74 9.90
C VAL A 337 -2.79 -2.56 11.00
N ASP A 338 -3.09 -2.96 12.22
CA ASP A 338 -2.19 -2.92 13.37
C ASP A 338 -1.67 -4.33 13.70
N ALA A 339 -0.36 -4.54 13.62
CA ALA A 339 0.31 -5.80 13.92
C ALA A 339 0.96 -5.80 15.32
N SER A 340 0.79 -6.90 16.03
CA SER A 340 1.37 -7.17 17.34
C SER A 340 2.19 -8.47 17.31
N GLY A 341 3.27 -8.52 18.09
CA GLY A 341 4.21 -9.65 18.08
C GLY A 341 5.15 -9.72 16.86
N GLY A 342 4.99 -8.84 15.88
CA GLY A 342 5.83 -8.77 14.68
C GLY A 342 5.50 -7.56 13.80
N GLN A 343 6.07 -7.53 12.60
CA GLN A 343 5.70 -6.61 11.52
C GLN A 343 5.14 -7.43 10.36
N VAL A 344 4.15 -6.90 9.64
CA VAL A 344 3.57 -7.53 8.46
C VAL A 344 3.61 -6.58 7.28
N ALA A 345 3.74 -7.11 6.06
CA ALA A 345 3.37 -6.35 4.87
C ALA A 345 1.87 -6.55 4.65
N ALA A 346 1.14 -5.45 4.44
CA ALA A 346 -0.31 -5.46 4.21
C ALA A 346 -0.63 -4.77 2.88
N ARG A 347 -1.55 -5.35 2.12
CA ARG A 347 -2.08 -4.83 0.84
C ARG A 347 -3.54 -5.22 0.69
N VAL A 348 -4.31 -4.50 -0.12
CA VAL A 348 -5.60 -4.99 -0.62
C VAL A 348 -5.47 -5.21 -2.12
N GLN A 349 -5.81 -6.41 -2.60
CA GLN A 349 -6.13 -6.59 -4.02
C GLN A 349 -7.55 -6.07 -4.23
N ASP A 350 -7.71 -5.12 -5.14
CA ASP A 350 -9.00 -4.59 -5.58
C ASP A 350 -9.32 -5.17 -6.96
N THR A 351 -10.57 -5.60 -7.17
CA THR A 351 -11.01 -6.19 -8.43
C THR A 351 -12.48 -5.83 -8.65
N GLN A 352 -12.79 -5.27 -9.82
CA GLN A 352 -14.15 -4.85 -10.15
C GLN A 352 -14.62 -5.39 -11.51
N LEU A 353 -15.89 -5.77 -11.58
CA LEU A 353 -16.65 -6.07 -12.78
C LEU A 353 -17.88 -5.15 -12.85
N ASP A 354 -18.31 -4.79 -14.06
CA ASP A 354 -19.65 -4.27 -14.32
C ASP A 354 -20.45 -5.35 -15.06
N GLY A 355 -21.29 -6.08 -14.31
CA GLY A 355 -21.98 -7.28 -14.80
C GLY A 355 -21.01 -8.40 -15.18
N LEU A 356 -20.71 -8.51 -16.47
CA LEU A 356 -19.75 -9.47 -17.05
C LEU A 356 -18.56 -8.77 -17.74
N VAL A 357 -18.52 -7.43 -17.73
CA VAL A 357 -17.45 -6.65 -18.35
C VAL A 357 -16.41 -6.31 -17.27
N PRO A 358 -15.10 -6.52 -17.52
CA PRO A 358 -14.08 -6.21 -16.54
C PRO A 358 -13.95 -4.71 -16.33
N ALA A 359 -13.92 -4.30 -15.06
CA ALA A 359 -13.80 -2.92 -14.62
C ALA A 359 -12.55 -2.67 -13.76
N GLY A 360 -11.52 -3.52 -13.92
CA GLY A 360 -10.14 -3.29 -13.49
C GLY A 360 -9.69 -4.16 -12.32
N VAL A 361 -8.38 -4.36 -12.22
CA VAL A 361 -7.71 -5.01 -11.09
C VAL A 361 -6.39 -4.31 -10.78
N ASP A 362 -6.16 -3.95 -9.52
CA ASP A 362 -4.88 -3.41 -9.05
C ASP A 362 -4.68 -3.63 -7.54
N VAL A 363 -3.54 -3.18 -7.00
CA VAL A 363 -3.15 -3.41 -5.60
C VAL A 363 -3.06 -2.11 -4.81
N VAL A 364 -3.96 -1.95 -3.84
CA VAL A 364 -3.89 -0.89 -2.84
C VAL A 364 -2.69 -1.14 -1.91
N THR A 365 -1.78 -0.18 -1.85
CA THR A 365 -0.56 -0.23 -1.04
C THR A 365 -0.58 0.79 0.11
N PRO A 366 0.30 0.65 1.13
CA PRO A 366 0.27 1.49 2.31
C PRO A 366 0.43 3.00 2.05
N ALA A 367 -0.54 3.77 2.53
CA ALA A 367 -0.58 5.21 2.52
C ALA A 367 0.13 5.85 3.72
N ALA A 368 0.47 7.12 3.57
CA ALA A 368 0.97 7.96 4.65
C ALA A 368 -0.03 8.00 5.82
N PRO A 369 0.44 7.98 7.08
CA PRO A 369 -0.45 8.12 8.23
C PRO A 369 -1.26 9.42 8.20
N PRO A 370 -2.48 9.44 8.77
CA PRO A 370 -3.33 10.62 8.81
C PRO A 370 -2.63 11.86 9.36
N ALA A 371 -2.71 12.96 8.61
CA ALA A 371 -2.08 14.24 8.91
C ALA A 371 -2.97 15.41 8.48
N LEU A 372 -2.60 16.63 8.86
CA LEU A 372 -3.31 17.84 8.42
C LEU A 372 -3.03 18.20 6.95
N THR A 373 -1.93 17.70 6.39
CA THR A 373 -1.61 17.77 4.96
C THR A 373 -1.00 16.44 4.53
N VAL A 374 -1.54 15.83 3.49
CA VAL A 374 -0.98 14.65 2.82
C VAL A 374 -0.96 14.86 1.30
N THR A 375 -0.07 14.18 0.59
CA THR A 375 0.08 14.34 -0.87
C THR A 375 0.13 12.97 -1.55
N VAL A 376 -0.61 12.81 -2.64
CA VAL A 376 -0.69 11.60 -3.48
C VAL A 376 0.05 11.86 -4.80
N PRO A 377 1.23 11.24 -5.04
CA PRO A 377 1.97 11.39 -6.29
C PRO A 377 1.43 10.45 -7.40
N GLY A 378 1.95 10.60 -8.62
CA GLY A 378 1.66 9.66 -9.72
C GLY A 378 0.27 9.80 -10.35
N VAL A 379 -0.41 10.94 -10.16
CA VAL A 379 -1.78 11.15 -10.63
C VAL A 379 -1.74 11.64 -12.08
N VAL A 380 -1.67 10.71 -13.03
CA VAL A 380 -1.75 11.03 -14.47
C VAL A 380 -3.20 10.87 -14.93
N LEU A 381 -3.84 11.98 -15.28
CA LEU A 381 -5.22 12.03 -15.73
C LEU A 381 -5.30 12.02 -17.27
N ALA A 382 -6.25 11.26 -17.79
CA ALA A 382 -6.69 11.36 -19.19
C ALA A 382 -8.01 12.13 -19.26
N GLU A 383 -8.46 12.40 -20.49
CA GLU A 383 -9.76 13.04 -20.73
C GLU A 383 -10.88 12.19 -20.14
N SER A 384 -11.74 12.82 -19.33
CA SER A 384 -12.92 12.18 -18.75
C SER A 384 -14.00 13.22 -18.45
N SER A 385 -15.26 12.80 -18.47
CA SER A 385 -16.44 13.63 -18.25
C SER A 385 -17.31 13.12 -17.09
N MET A 386 -18.25 13.94 -16.63
CA MET A 386 -19.22 13.54 -15.59
C MET A 386 -20.29 12.55 -16.10
N ASP A 387 -20.40 12.38 -17.43
CA ASP A 387 -21.33 11.45 -18.07
C ASP A 387 -20.65 10.10 -18.41
N ASP A 388 -19.35 9.94 -18.12
CA ASP A 388 -18.59 8.71 -18.38
C ASP A 388 -18.92 7.62 -17.33
N PRO A 389 -18.87 6.33 -17.70
CA PRO A 389 -19.21 5.23 -16.78
C PRO A 389 -18.23 5.08 -15.60
N ALA A 390 -17.01 5.59 -15.74
CA ALA A 390 -16.03 5.66 -14.66
C ALA A 390 -15.13 6.88 -14.83
N SER A 391 -14.72 7.48 -13.70
CA SER A 391 -13.78 8.59 -13.64
C SER A 391 -12.73 8.34 -12.56
N SER A 392 -11.57 9.00 -12.68
CA SER A 392 -10.58 9.01 -11.61
C SER A 392 -11.14 9.73 -10.38
N ALA A 393 -10.76 9.32 -9.17
CA ALA A 393 -11.27 9.92 -7.92
C ALA A 393 -10.21 9.96 -6.81
N VAL A 394 -10.30 10.98 -5.96
CA VAL A 394 -9.56 11.09 -4.70
C VAL A 394 -10.37 10.42 -3.60
N ARG A 395 -9.86 9.35 -3.02
CA ARG A 395 -10.45 8.70 -1.85
C ARG A 395 -9.88 9.27 -0.57
N LEU A 396 -10.76 9.74 0.30
CA LEU A 396 -10.44 10.37 1.59
C LEU A 396 -11.00 9.52 2.72
N VAL A 397 -10.23 9.35 3.80
CA VAL A 397 -10.74 8.79 5.07
C VAL A 397 -10.52 9.77 6.21
N ASN A 398 -11.59 10.03 6.96
CA ASN A 398 -11.53 10.68 8.27
C ASN A 398 -11.60 9.59 9.37
N PRO A 399 -10.48 9.17 9.96
CA PRO A 399 -10.48 8.15 11.01
C PRO A 399 -10.88 8.69 12.39
N GLY A 400 -11.19 9.99 12.52
CA GLY A 400 -11.52 10.65 13.78
C GLY A 400 -12.99 10.54 14.19
N GLU A 401 -13.27 10.88 15.45
CA GLU A 401 -14.63 10.94 16.04
C GLU A 401 -15.34 12.29 15.81
N GLU A 402 -14.70 13.23 15.12
CA GLU A 402 -15.22 14.55 14.79
C GLU A 402 -15.19 14.77 13.27
N THR A 403 -16.14 15.54 12.73
CA THR A 403 -16.17 15.93 11.32
C THR A 403 -14.89 16.68 10.95
N ALA A 404 -14.30 16.35 9.81
CA ALA A 404 -13.19 17.07 9.21
C ALA A 404 -13.66 17.89 8.01
N THR A 405 -13.03 19.02 7.75
CA THR A 405 -13.19 19.79 6.51
C THR A 405 -11.85 19.78 5.77
N ALA A 406 -11.85 19.34 4.51
CA ALA A 406 -10.67 19.20 3.69
C ALA A 406 -10.75 20.05 2.40
N THR A 407 -9.64 20.67 2.04
CA THR A 407 -9.39 21.26 0.73
C THR A 407 -8.54 20.26 -0.07
N VAL A 408 -8.96 19.93 -1.29
CA VAL A 408 -8.21 19.09 -2.23
C VAL A 408 -7.76 19.90 -3.43
N ARG A 409 -6.46 19.84 -3.75
CA ARG A 409 -5.81 20.58 -4.83
C ARG A 409 -4.94 19.67 -5.68
N LEU A 410 -4.71 20.08 -6.93
CA LEU A 410 -3.73 19.44 -7.80
C LEU A 410 -2.46 20.28 -7.86
N LEU A 411 -1.31 19.64 -7.81
CA LEU A 411 0.01 20.22 -8.10
C LEU A 411 0.40 19.78 -9.51
N GLY A 412 0.13 20.60 -10.51
CA GLY A 412 0.40 20.34 -11.92
C GLY A 412 1.76 20.87 -12.39
N PRO A 413 2.06 20.82 -13.70
CA PRO A 413 3.34 21.29 -14.26
C PRO A 413 3.52 22.80 -14.18
N ASP A 414 2.43 23.57 -14.21
CA ASP A 414 2.43 25.04 -14.12
C ASP A 414 2.10 25.56 -12.71
N GLY A 415 2.06 24.67 -11.70
CA GLY A 415 1.76 24.99 -10.30
C GLY A 415 0.41 24.44 -9.80
N GLU A 416 -0.16 25.11 -8.80
CA GLU A 416 -1.42 24.70 -8.16
C GLU A 416 -2.64 24.88 -9.09
N VAL A 417 -3.54 23.89 -9.09
CA VAL A 417 -4.84 23.92 -9.78
C VAL A 417 -5.93 23.54 -8.78
N ASP A 418 -6.90 24.43 -8.57
CA ASP A 418 -8.08 24.15 -7.75
C ASP A 418 -9.03 23.17 -8.47
N VAL A 419 -9.57 22.19 -7.73
CA VAL A 419 -10.59 21.26 -8.24
C VAL A 419 -11.98 21.81 -7.89
N PRO A 420 -12.90 22.03 -8.86
CA PRO A 420 -14.19 22.65 -8.58
C PRO A 420 -15.04 21.89 -7.55
N GLY A 421 -15.37 22.54 -6.43
CA GLY A 421 -16.18 21.94 -5.35
C GLY A 421 -15.36 21.12 -4.35
N ALA A 422 -14.03 21.22 -4.42
CA ALA A 422 -13.10 20.52 -3.55
C ALA A 422 -12.50 21.39 -2.44
N GLU A 423 -12.97 22.62 -2.27
CA GLU A 423 -12.38 23.59 -1.35
C GLU A 423 -12.80 23.38 0.11
N ASP A 424 -14.06 22.96 0.34
CA ASP A 424 -14.70 22.74 1.64
C ASP A 424 -15.34 21.34 1.71
N VAL A 425 -14.56 20.29 1.41
CA VAL A 425 -15.03 18.89 1.43
C VAL A 425 -15.29 18.45 2.87
N VAL A 426 -16.56 18.23 3.20
CA VAL A 426 -16.98 17.76 4.53
C VAL A 426 -16.84 16.23 4.60
N LEU A 427 -16.04 15.75 5.56
CA LEU A 427 -15.81 14.33 5.82
C LEU A 427 -16.42 13.97 7.17
N ASP A 428 -17.44 13.12 7.15
CA ASP A 428 -18.12 12.66 8.37
C ASP A 428 -17.16 11.87 9.30
N PRO A 429 -17.43 11.84 10.62
CA PRO A 429 -16.64 11.09 11.58
C PRO A 429 -16.56 9.60 11.22
N GLY A 430 -15.35 9.06 11.12
CA GLY A 430 -15.17 7.64 10.82
C GLY A 430 -15.73 7.21 9.46
N ALA A 431 -15.71 8.08 8.44
CA ALA A 431 -16.24 7.76 7.11
C ALA A 431 -15.17 7.87 6.00
N VAL A 432 -15.46 7.21 4.88
CA VAL A 432 -14.72 7.31 3.62
C VAL A 432 -15.55 8.10 2.61
N LEU A 433 -14.90 8.94 1.81
CA LEU A 433 -15.53 9.70 0.73
C LEU A 433 -14.68 9.64 -0.54
N ASP A 434 -15.33 9.43 -1.69
CA ASP A 434 -14.70 9.62 -3.00
C ASP A 434 -15.10 10.97 -3.60
N LEU A 435 -14.10 11.75 -3.99
CA LEU A 435 -14.23 13.00 -4.74
C LEU A 435 -13.79 12.76 -6.18
N THR A 436 -14.71 12.85 -7.14
CA THR A 436 -14.39 12.67 -8.57
C THR A 436 -13.44 13.76 -9.09
N LEU A 437 -12.56 13.35 -10.01
CA LEU A 437 -11.67 14.20 -10.81
C LEU A 437 -12.14 14.30 -12.28
N ALA A 438 -13.38 13.91 -12.58
CA ALA A 438 -13.96 14.07 -13.92
C ALA A 438 -13.96 15.54 -14.36
N GLY A 439 -13.65 15.79 -15.64
CA GLY A 439 -13.58 17.13 -16.21
C GLY A 439 -12.34 17.95 -15.83
N VAL A 440 -11.40 17.39 -15.07
CA VAL A 440 -10.04 17.95 -14.93
C VAL A 440 -9.28 17.78 -16.25
N GLU A 441 -8.43 18.75 -16.61
CA GLU A 441 -7.64 18.70 -17.84
C GLU A 441 -6.64 17.52 -17.82
N PRO A 442 -6.40 16.82 -18.95
CA PRO A 442 -5.42 15.74 -19.01
C PRO A 442 -4.00 16.24 -18.68
N GLY A 443 -3.30 15.53 -17.81
CA GLY A 443 -2.00 15.98 -17.32
C GLY A 443 -1.42 15.10 -16.23
N ALA A 444 -0.20 15.43 -15.79
CA ALA A 444 0.47 14.79 -14.67
C ALA A 444 0.40 15.71 -13.44
N TYR A 445 -0.11 15.15 -12.35
CA TYR A 445 -0.38 15.86 -11.12
C TYR A 445 0.13 15.07 -9.90
N ALA A 446 0.18 15.76 -8.77
CA ALA A 446 -0.08 15.14 -7.48
C ALA A 446 -1.33 15.76 -6.87
N VAL A 447 -2.05 15.03 -6.03
CA VAL A 447 -3.16 15.56 -5.26
C VAL A 447 -2.66 15.93 -3.87
N GLU A 448 -2.77 17.19 -3.47
CA GLU A 448 -2.61 17.62 -2.08
C GLU A 448 -3.98 17.68 -1.39
N ILE A 449 -4.04 17.13 -0.18
CA ILE A 449 -5.20 17.15 0.70
C ILE A 449 -4.77 17.89 1.96
N THR A 450 -5.37 19.05 2.24
CA THR A 450 -5.16 19.80 3.48
C THR A 450 -6.46 19.87 4.27
N ALA A 451 -6.44 19.55 5.56
CA ALA A 451 -7.64 19.47 6.41
C ALA A 451 -7.44 20.06 7.81
N ASP A 452 -8.56 20.43 8.46
CA ASP A 452 -8.56 20.94 9.83
C ASP A 452 -8.39 19.83 10.90
N ARG A 453 -8.51 18.56 10.50
CA ARG A 453 -8.29 17.35 11.30
C ARG A 453 -7.43 16.33 10.54
N PRO A 454 -6.75 15.38 11.22
CA PRO A 454 -5.92 14.40 10.55
C PRO A 454 -6.72 13.48 9.62
N VAL A 455 -6.41 13.53 8.33
CA VAL A 455 -6.99 12.67 7.29
C VAL A 455 -5.88 11.99 6.50
N THR A 456 -6.18 10.90 5.82
CA THR A 456 -5.31 10.33 4.79
C THR A 456 -6.13 9.98 3.55
N GLY A 457 -5.45 9.67 2.45
CA GLY A 457 -6.11 9.40 1.18
C GLY A 457 -5.25 8.63 0.19
N ALA A 458 -5.88 8.31 -0.93
CA ALA A 458 -5.31 7.74 -2.13
C ALA A 458 -6.05 8.29 -3.36
N VAL A 459 -5.57 7.98 -4.56
CA VAL A 459 -6.29 8.21 -5.81
C VAL A 459 -6.48 6.88 -6.52
N VAL A 460 -7.70 6.65 -7.00
CA VAL A 460 -7.96 5.67 -8.07
C VAL A 460 -7.95 6.43 -9.40
N LEU A 461 -7.04 6.04 -10.30
CA LEU A 461 -7.11 6.42 -11.70
C LEU A 461 -8.12 5.50 -12.39
N ALA A 462 -8.87 6.03 -13.34
CA ALA A 462 -9.70 5.25 -14.26
C ALA A 462 -9.31 5.53 -15.71
N ARG A 463 -9.44 4.52 -16.57
CA ARG A 463 -9.45 4.64 -18.03
C ARG A 463 -10.61 3.82 -18.58
N VAL A 464 -11.50 4.47 -19.32
CA VAL A 464 -12.61 3.80 -20.02
C VAL A 464 -12.10 3.33 -21.38
N GLY A 465 -12.36 2.06 -21.71
CA GLY A 465 -12.02 1.45 -22.99
C GLY A 465 -13.13 1.57 -24.05
N GLU A 466 -12.98 0.80 -25.13
CA GLU A 466 -13.99 0.62 -26.17
C GLU A 466 -14.89 -0.59 -25.84
N PRO A 467 -16.24 -0.49 -25.91
CA PRO A 467 -17.15 -1.61 -25.68
C PRO A 467 -16.86 -2.82 -26.59
N GLY A 468 -16.95 -4.01 -26.01
CA GLY A 468 -16.57 -5.28 -26.65
C GLY A 468 -17.76 -6.09 -27.18
N GLU A 469 -17.48 -7.34 -27.59
CA GLU A 469 -18.54 -8.29 -28.00
C GLU A 469 -19.30 -8.91 -26.81
N ILE A 470 -18.75 -8.85 -25.59
CA ILE A 470 -19.37 -9.36 -24.35
C ILE A 470 -20.62 -8.53 -24.01
N ASP A 471 -20.47 -7.21 -24.01
CA ASP A 471 -21.57 -6.25 -23.91
C ASP A 471 -21.21 -5.01 -24.77
N PRO A 472 -22.00 -4.67 -25.79
CA PRO A 472 -21.75 -3.50 -26.63
C PRO A 472 -22.21 -2.17 -26.00
N ASP A 473 -22.98 -2.21 -24.90
CA ASP A 473 -23.49 -1.04 -24.18
C ASP A 473 -22.61 -0.68 -22.97
N VAL A 474 -21.71 -1.58 -22.53
CA VAL A 474 -20.80 -1.39 -21.37
C VAL A 474 -19.33 -1.49 -21.79
N ALA A 475 -18.56 -0.43 -21.56
CA ALA A 475 -17.13 -0.39 -21.83
C ALA A 475 -16.32 -1.02 -20.69
N PRO A 476 -15.22 -1.74 -20.98
CA PRO A 476 -14.28 -2.14 -19.95
C PRO A 476 -13.61 -0.92 -19.32
N VAL A 477 -13.23 -1.04 -18.04
CA VAL A 477 -12.54 0.02 -17.30
C VAL A 477 -11.25 -0.55 -16.73
N GLU A 478 -10.16 0.19 -16.90
CA GLU A 478 -8.92 -0.05 -16.18
C GLU A 478 -8.86 0.85 -14.93
N ARG A 479 -8.25 0.34 -13.85
CA ARG A 479 -8.03 1.09 -12.61
C ARG A 479 -6.60 0.99 -12.11
N ALA A 480 -6.10 2.07 -11.50
CA ALA A 480 -4.83 2.07 -10.78
C ALA A 480 -4.94 2.80 -9.44
N TRP A 481 -4.38 2.23 -8.37
CA TRP A 481 -4.32 2.85 -7.05
C TRP A 481 -2.94 3.49 -6.82
N THR A 482 -2.94 4.77 -6.42
CA THR A 482 -1.75 5.43 -5.89
C THR A 482 -2.06 6.02 -4.51
N PRO A 483 -1.35 5.60 -3.44
CA PRO A 483 -1.61 6.08 -2.10
C PRO A 483 -0.93 7.43 -1.81
N SER A 484 -1.40 8.15 -0.79
CA SER A 484 -0.64 9.29 -0.27
C SER A 484 0.71 8.82 0.30
N ALA A 485 1.75 9.63 0.14
CA ALA A 485 3.11 9.30 0.55
C ALA A 485 3.78 10.46 1.30
N ALA A 486 4.82 10.14 2.05
CA ALA A 486 5.71 11.14 2.65
C ALA A 486 6.78 11.56 1.64
N PRO A 487 7.17 12.85 1.57
CA PRO A 487 8.32 13.27 0.77
C PRO A 487 9.62 12.59 1.24
N ALA A 488 10.49 12.24 0.28
CA ALA A 488 11.78 11.63 0.54
C ALA A 488 12.91 12.45 -0.10
N THR A 489 14.10 12.42 0.51
CA THR A 489 15.32 13.02 -0.06
C THR A 489 16.08 12.05 -0.97
N SER A 490 15.83 10.74 -0.84
CA SER A 490 16.37 9.71 -1.72
C SER A 490 15.47 8.48 -1.79
N GLY A 491 15.48 7.79 -2.93
CA GLY A 491 14.74 6.55 -3.15
C GLY A 491 14.96 5.96 -4.54
N VAL A 492 14.16 4.94 -4.87
CA VAL A 492 14.23 4.23 -6.15
C VAL A 492 12.85 4.17 -6.80
N LEU A 493 12.79 4.59 -8.05
CA LEU A 493 11.67 4.39 -8.97
C LEU A 493 11.97 3.14 -9.78
N VAL A 494 11.15 2.10 -9.68
CA VAL A 494 11.31 0.87 -10.48
C VAL A 494 10.45 0.92 -11.73
N THR A 495 10.92 0.28 -12.79
CA THR A 495 10.30 0.28 -14.12
C THR A 495 10.21 -1.16 -14.65
N PRO A 496 9.38 -2.03 -14.02
CA PRO A 496 9.26 -3.43 -14.41
C PRO A 496 8.65 -3.57 -15.81
N GLY A 497 9.13 -4.55 -16.59
CA GLY A 497 8.53 -4.93 -17.88
C GLY A 497 8.56 -3.86 -18.98
N LEU A 498 9.34 -2.79 -18.84
CA LEU A 498 9.39 -1.68 -19.81
C LEU A 498 9.91 -2.15 -21.17
N GLY A 499 9.07 -2.08 -22.20
CA GLY A 499 9.34 -2.59 -23.55
C GLY A 499 9.02 -4.08 -23.75
N GLU A 500 8.44 -4.75 -22.75
CA GLU A 500 8.02 -6.16 -22.79
C GLU A 500 6.53 -6.31 -22.46
N LEU A 501 6.12 -5.88 -21.26
CA LEU A 501 4.73 -5.92 -20.78
C LEU A 501 4.06 -4.54 -20.84
N VAL A 502 4.82 -3.47 -20.65
CA VAL A 502 4.35 -2.08 -20.68
C VAL A 502 5.08 -1.25 -21.73
N ASP A 503 4.34 -0.36 -22.39
CA ASP A 503 4.84 0.51 -23.46
C ASP A 503 5.60 1.73 -22.91
N THR A 504 5.15 2.27 -21.78
CA THR A 504 5.74 3.48 -21.18
C THR A 504 5.93 3.34 -19.68
N ALA A 505 6.94 4.05 -19.16
CA ALA A 505 7.15 4.27 -17.74
C ALA A 505 7.49 5.75 -17.51
N THR A 506 6.48 6.52 -17.14
CA THR A 506 6.56 7.96 -16.90
C THR A 506 6.83 8.22 -15.42
N LEU A 507 7.98 8.81 -15.11
CA LEU A 507 8.33 9.24 -13.77
C LEU A 507 7.64 10.58 -13.50
N THR A 508 6.85 10.67 -12.43
CA THR A 508 6.34 11.95 -11.90
C THR A 508 7.21 12.37 -10.72
N LEU A 509 7.64 13.63 -10.69
CA LEU A 509 8.36 14.25 -9.57
C LEU A 509 7.57 15.45 -9.06
N THR A 510 7.18 15.43 -7.79
CA THR A 510 6.35 16.46 -7.15
C THR A 510 7.13 17.14 -6.04
N ASN A 511 7.15 18.48 -6.09
CA ASN A 511 7.71 19.32 -5.04
C ASN A 511 6.56 19.91 -4.19
N PRO A 512 6.37 19.44 -2.94
CA PRO A 512 5.35 19.97 -2.04
C PRO A 512 5.77 21.31 -1.41
N GLY A 513 7.04 21.70 -1.51
CA GLY A 513 7.58 22.94 -0.97
C GLY A 513 7.34 24.15 -1.87
N GLU A 514 7.57 25.34 -1.29
CA GLU A 514 7.41 26.64 -1.96
C GLU A 514 8.59 27.04 -2.88
N GLU A 515 9.78 26.46 -2.65
CA GLU A 515 11.01 26.78 -3.36
C GLU A 515 11.38 25.68 -4.37
N ASP A 516 11.92 26.05 -5.52
CA ASP A 516 12.37 25.13 -6.57
C ASP A 516 13.39 24.11 -6.03
N ALA A 517 13.14 22.83 -6.31
CA ALA A 517 14.01 21.72 -5.94
C ALA A 517 14.79 21.19 -7.15
N ALA A 518 16.02 20.75 -6.93
CA ALA A 518 16.76 19.96 -7.91
C ALA A 518 16.65 18.48 -7.55
N ALA A 519 16.14 17.67 -8.49
CA ALA A 519 16.18 16.21 -8.44
C ALA A 519 17.35 15.71 -9.31
N GLU A 520 18.14 14.78 -8.79
CA GLU A 520 19.13 14.03 -9.56
C GLU A 520 18.55 12.64 -9.86
N LEU A 521 18.47 12.30 -11.14
CA LEU A 521 17.97 11.01 -11.63
C LEU A 521 19.12 10.20 -12.22
N VAL A 522 19.44 9.06 -11.61
CA VAL A 522 20.47 8.13 -12.10
C VAL A 522 19.79 6.85 -12.59
N PRO A 523 19.63 6.66 -13.91
CA PRO A 523 18.97 5.48 -14.46
C PRO A 523 19.86 4.24 -14.36
N VAL A 524 19.23 3.08 -14.30
CA VAL A 524 19.84 1.76 -14.33
C VAL A 524 19.32 1.04 -15.57
N GLY A 525 20.19 0.73 -16.52
CA GLY A 525 19.82 -0.07 -17.70
C GLY A 525 19.68 -1.56 -17.38
N ASP A 526 19.07 -2.32 -18.28
CA ASP A 526 18.92 -3.78 -18.28
C ASP A 526 20.22 -4.55 -17.99
N GLY A 527 21.34 -4.12 -18.57
CA GLY A 527 22.70 -4.62 -18.30
C GLY A 527 23.26 -4.25 -16.92
N GLY A 528 22.45 -3.61 -16.07
CA GLY A 528 22.77 -3.26 -14.69
C GLY A 528 23.84 -2.18 -14.53
N ALA A 529 24.09 -1.41 -15.59
CA ALA A 529 24.96 -0.24 -15.54
C ALA A 529 24.17 0.99 -15.07
N LEU A 530 24.76 1.78 -14.17
CA LEU A 530 24.31 3.15 -13.91
C LEU A 530 24.60 4.03 -15.12
N GLY A 531 23.62 4.82 -15.56
CA GLY A 531 23.79 5.85 -16.57
C GLY A 531 24.40 7.14 -16.00
N GLU A 532 24.52 8.15 -16.85
CA GLU A 532 24.92 9.49 -16.42
C GLU A 532 23.77 10.14 -15.61
N PRO A 533 24.06 10.84 -14.49
CA PRO A 533 23.04 11.55 -13.73
C PRO A 533 22.40 12.68 -14.54
N VAL A 534 21.07 12.77 -14.47
CA VAL A 534 20.26 13.82 -15.11
C VAL A 534 19.63 14.68 -14.03
N THR A 535 19.99 15.97 -13.99
CA THR A 535 19.36 16.93 -13.09
C THR A 535 18.05 17.45 -13.68
N VAL A 536 16.96 17.33 -12.93
CA VAL A 536 15.63 17.86 -13.25
C VAL A 536 15.25 18.91 -12.21
N THR A 537 14.89 20.12 -12.64
CA THR A 537 14.31 21.13 -11.75
C THR A 537 12.82 20.86 -11.59
N VAL A 538 12.37 20.77 -10.34
CA VAL A 538 10.95 20.65 -9.96
C VAL A 538 10.55 21.97 -9.27
N PRO A 539 9.83 22.88 -9.96
CA PRO A 539 9.41 24.15 -9.37
C PRO A 539 8.63 23.95 -8.07
N GLY A 540 8.63 24.97 -7.20
CA GLY A 540 7.79 24.96 -6.01
C GLY A 540 6.31 24.68 -6.34
N ARG A 541 5.61 23.91 -5.50
CA ARG A 541 4.17 23.60 -5.62
C ARG A 541 3.75 22.98 -6.97
N SER A 542 4.60 22.16 -7.57
CA SER A 542 4.39 21.62 -8.93
C SER A 542 4.75 20.14 -9.07
N THR A 543 4.29 19.52 -10.16
CA THR A 543 4.68 18.17 -10.61
C THR A 543 5.23 18.21 -12.02
N VAL A 544 6.46 17.72 -12.21
CA VAL A 544 7.10 17.56 -13.54
C VAL A 544 7.22 16.09 -13.90
N THR A 545 7.37 15.79 -15.19
CA THR A 545 7.53 14.42 -15.69
C THR A 545 8.90 14.16 -16.31
N SER A 546 9.31 12.90 -16.33
CA SER A 546 10.46 12.40 -17.08
C SER A 546 10.18 10.99 -17.59
N ASP A 547 10.67 10.68 -18.78
CA ASP A 547 10.43 9.38 -19.43
C ASP A 547 11.63 8.47 -19.16
N ALA A 548 11.41 7.34 -18.49
CA ALA A 548 12.48 6.42 -18.11
C ALA A 548 13.27 5.90 -19.34
N ALA A 549 12.59 5.66 -20.47
CA ALA A 549 13.23 5.20 -21.71
C ALA A 549 14.12 6.27 -22.37
N LYS A 550 13.89 7.55 -22.06
CA LYS A 550 14.77 8.66 -22.48
C LYS A 550 15.97 8.85 -21.55
N LEU A 551 15.88 8.44 -20.29
CA LEU A 551 17.00 8.44 -19.34
C LEU A 551 17.97 7.27 -19.66
N ALA A 552 17.44 6.07 -19.88
CA ALA A 552 18.19 4.94 -20.42
C ALA A 552 17.28 4.01 -21.23
N ALA A 553 17.75 3.53 -22.37
CA ALA A 553 17.08 2.45 -23.09
C ALA A 553 17.07 1.18 -22.22
N GLY A 554 15.90 0.54 -22.09
CA GLY A 554 15.75 -0.62 -21.20
C GLY A 554 15.97 -0.29 -19.72
N ALA A 555 15.60 0.91 -19.26
CA ALA A 555 15.68 1.27 -17.85
C ALA A 555 14.87 0.28 -16.99
N VAL A 556 15.51 -0.31 -15.97
CA VAL A 556 14.89 -1.22 -14.98
C VAL A 556 14.62 -0.52 -13.63
N ALA A 557 15.35 0.57 -13.37
CA ALA A 557 15.12 1.46 -12.25
C ALA A 557 15.74 2.83 -12.51
N VAL A 558 15.36 3.82 -11.70
CA VAL A 558 15.98 5.14 -11.60
C VAL A 558 16.15 5.48 -10.13
N GLN A 559 17.38 5.74 -9.69
CA GLN A 559 17.62 6.33 -8.37
C GLN A 559 17.26 7.81 -8.46
N ALA A 560 16.47 8.29 -7.51
CA ALA A 560 16.10 9.69 -7.39
C ALA A 560 16.63 10.24 -6.07
N SER A 561 17.31 11.38 -6.10
CA SER A 561 17.78 12.10 -4.92
C SER A 561 17.58 13.61 -5.02
N THR A 562 17.46 14.29 -3.89
CA THR A 562 17.41 15.75 -3.81
C THR A 562 18.10 16.27 -2.55
N GLU A 563 18.71 17.45 -2.65
CA GLU A 563 19.20 18.20 -1.49
C GLU A 563 18.12 19.09 -0.85
N ALA A 564 16.91 19.17 -1.45
CA ALA A 564 15.82 19.99 -0.95
C ALA A 564 15.35 19.51 0.45
N PRO A 565 15.36 20.35 1.50
CA PRO A 565 14.99 19.93 2.86
C PRO A 565 13.54 19.45 3.02
N ALA A 566 12.64 19.84 2.10
CA ALA A 566 11.26 19.37 2.06
C ALA A 566 11.12 17.95 1.48
N GLY A 567 12.16 17.41 0.83
CA GLY A 567 12.08 16.20 0.01
C GLY A 567 11.24 16.40 -1.26
N LEU A 568 11.11 15.32 -2.03
CA LEU A 568 10.19 15.21 -3.17
C LEU A 568 9.29 13.99 -2.97
N LEU A 569 8.08 14.04 -3.52
CA LEU A 569 7.33 12.81 -3.80
C LEU A 569 7.61 12.39 -5.24
N ALA A 570 7.59 11.09 -5.50
CA ALA A 570 7.73 10.58 -6.85
C ALA A 570 6.99 9.25 -7.03
N ALA A 571 6.70 8.91 -8.29
CA ALA A 571 6.11 7.64 -8.69
C ALA A 571 6.49 7.31 -10.14
N THR A 572 6.49 6.03 -10.48
CA THR A 572 6.48 5.54 -11.86
C THR A 572 5.03 5.25 -12.25
N VAL A 573 4.51 5.94 -13.26
CA VAL A 573 3.25 5.57 -13.91
C VAL A 573 3.57 4.70 -15.12
N LEU A 574 3.12 3.45 -15.08
CA LEU A 574 3.27 2.48 -16.16
C LEU A 574 2.02 2.53 -17.04
N THR A 575 2.18 2.54 -18.37
CA THR A 575 1.04 2.34 -19.28
C THR A 575 1.32 1.30 -20.36
N ALA A 576 0.28 0.61 -20.80
CA ALA A 576 0.35 -0.39 -21.85
C ALA A 576 -0.88 -0.33 -22.76
N LYS A 577 -0.71 -0.63 -24.05
CA LYS A 577 -1.83 -0.70 -25.00
C LYS A 577 -2.39 -2.11 -25.06
N ALA A 578 -3.69 -2.22 -24.83
CA ALA A 578 -4.48 -3.41 -25.12
C ALA A 578 -5.33 -3.19 -26.40
N ALA A 579 -6.13 -4.18 -26.77
CA ALA A 579 -7.00 -4.10 -27.95
C ALA A 579 -8.23 -3.19 -27.75
N ASP A 580 -8.65 -3.03 -26.49
CA ASP A 580 -9.85 -2.32 -26.03
C ASP A 580 -9.54 -0.99 -25.31
N GLY A 581 -8.27 -0.63 -25.07
CA GLY A 581 -7.94 0.59 -24.35
C GLY A 581 -6.49 0.71 -23.88
N GLU A 582 -6.19 1.80 -23.16
CA GLU A 582 -4.94 1.98 -22.43
C GLU A 582 -5.06 1.43 -21.00
N LEU A 583 -4.13 0.55 -20.65
CA LEU A 583 -3.86 0.06 -19.30
C LEU A 583 -2.96 1.01 -18.53
N VAL A 584 -3.11 1.09 -17.21
CA VAL A 584 -2.33 1.99 -16.34
C VAL A 584 -2.13 1.36 -14.95
N SER A 585 -0.92 1.50 -14.39
CA SER A 585 -0.65 1.20 -12.98
C SER A 585 0.37 2.18 -12.41
N VAL A 586 0.43 2.33 -11.09
CA VAL A 586 1.29 3.32 -10.43
C VAL A 586 2.16 2.68 -9.34
N LEU A 587 3.47 2.90 -9.42
CA LEU A 587 4.45 2.46 -8.44
C LEU A 587 5.06 3.67 -7.72
N PRO A 588 4.66 3.98 -6.47
CA PRO A 588 5.28 5.04 -5.67
C PRO A 588 6.78 4.82 -5.48
N LEU A 589 7.53 5.91 -5.29
CA LEU A 589 8.95 5.89 -4.92
C LEU A 589 9.17 4.99 -3.71
N SER A 590 10.05 4.00 -3.83
CA SER A 590 10.56 3.23 -2.70
C SER A 590 11.60 4.07 -1.95
N PRO A 591 11.33 4.58 -0.72
CA PRO A 591 12.27 5.46 -0.02
C PRO A 591 13.54 4.72 0.38
N ASP A 592 14.66 5.43 0.47
CA ASP A 592 15.93 4.85 0.93
C ASP A 592 15.80 4.32 2.38
N PRO A 593 16.02 3.01 2.64
CA PRO A 593 15.93 2.45 3.99
C PRO A 593 16.89 3.08 5.01
N HIS A 594 17.97 3.73 4.56
CA HIS A 594 18.93 4.38 5.44
C HIS A 594 18.39 5.71 6.00
N THR A 595 17.74 6.52 5.17
CA THR A 595 17.11 7.79 5.60
C THR A 595 15.78 7.52 6.32
N ALA A 596 15.00 6.55 5.86
CA ALA A 596 13.72 6.17 6.49
C ALA A 596 13.86 5.63 7.92
N ARG A 597 15.02 5.05 8.28
CA ARG A 597 15.29 4.47 9.61
C ARG A 597 15.97 5.44 10.60
N SER A 598 16.28 6.68 10.22
CA SER A 598 16.97 7.62 11.12
C SER A 598 16.03 8.24 12.16
N VAL A 599 15.91 7.61 13.33
CA VAL A 599 15.14 8.15 14.47
C VAL A 599 15.93 9.26 15.15
N ARG A 600 15.43 10.51 15.10
CA ARG A 600 15.89 11.56 16.03
C ARG A 600 15.29 11.29 17.40
N VAL A 601 16.11 10.85 18.35
CA VAL A 601 15.72 10.67 19.75
C VAL A 601 15.74 12.03 20.46
N ASP A 602 14.59 12.70 20.54
CA ASP A 602 14.40 13.83 21.45
C ASP A 602 14.24 13.30 22.90
N VAL A 603 15.33 13.31 23.65
CA VAL A 603 15.30 13.11 25.11
C VAL A 603 14.81 14.41 25.76
N ARG A 604 13.64 14.36 26.41
CA ARG A 604 13.04 15.47 27.17
C ARG A 604 13.55 15.56 28.60
#